data_AF-A0A7W1W1R2-F1
#
_entry.id   AF-A0A7W1W1R2-F1
#
_cell.length_a   1.000
_cell.length_b   1.000
_cell.length_c   1.000
_cell.angle_alpha   90.00
_cell.angle_beta   90.00
_cell.angle_gamma   90.00
#
_symmetry.space_group_name_H-M   'P 1'
#
loop_
_entity.id
_entity.type
_entity.pdbx_description
1 polymer ?
#
loop_
_entity_poly.entity_id
_entity_poly.type
_entity_poly.pdbx_seq_one_letter_code
_entity_poly.pdbx_strand_id
1 'polypeptide(L)'
;MNKKISSALISVFYKEGLETIVKQLHAMGVKLYSTGGTQKFIEQLSIPVTPVETLTTYPSILGGRVKTLHPAIFGGILGRRDNETDLKEMTEYQIPELDLVIVDLYPFEETLNSTNEEKLIIEKIDIGGVSLIRAAGKNYKDVLIVASPAQYTDLEKVIEDENCAPALETRRKFAAKAFEICAQYDIAISNYFNADNNIKTLDHGTSSVLRYGENPHQKAIFYGDSTKIFTQLN
;
A
#
# COMPACT_ATOMS: atom_id res chain seq x y z
N MET A 1 4.10 22.35 3.47
CA MET A 1 4.56 22.56 2.09
C MET A 1 4.24 21.30 1.31
N ASN A 2 3.62 21.42 0.13
CA ASN A 2 3.31 20.26 -0.71
C ASN A 2 4.62 19.77 -1.34
N LYS A 3 4.86 18.46 -1.29
CA LYS A 3 6.07 17.85 -1.84
C LYS A 3 5.71 17.16 -3.14
N LYS A 4 6.42 17.52 -4.20
CA LYS A 4 6.24 16.90 -5.50
C LYS A 4 6.86 15.50 -5.48
N ILE A 5 6.08 14.51 -5.88
CA ILE A 5 6.54 13.13 -6.07
C ILE A 5 7.55 13.14 -7.22
N SER A 6 8.77 12.73 -6.93
CA SER A 6 9.88 12.64 -7.89
C SER A 6 10.32 11.19 -8.12
N SER A 7 10.02 10.30 -7.17
CA SER A 7 10.31 8.87 -7.24
C SER A 7 9.16 8.03 -6.69
N ALA A 8 8.95 6.85 -7.29
CA ALA A 8 7.92 5.90 -6.86
C ALA A 8 8.47 4.48 -6.76
N LEU A 9 8.23 3.80 -5.63
CA LEU A 9 8.42 2.36 -5.49
C LEU A 9 7.08 1.65 -5.73
N ILE A 10 7.03 0.76 -6.72
CA ILE A 10 5.82 0.02 -7.10
C ILE A 10 6.08 -1.48 -6.95
N SER A 11 5.37 -2.15 -6.05
CA SER A 11 5.45 -3.59 -5.82
C SER A 11 4.07 -4.15 -5.53
N VAL A 12 3.33 -4.47 -6.59
CA VAL A 12 1.96 -4.98 -6.48
C VAL A 12 1.78 -6.41 -7.00
N PHE A 13 0.82 -7.12 -6.43
CA PHE A 13 0.29 -8.40 -6.83
C PHE A 13 -0.79 -8.21 -7.91
N TYR A 14 -1.73 -7.28 -7.74
CA TYR A 14 -2.75 -6.94 -8.75
C TYR A 14 -2.21 -5.87 -9.72
N LYS A 15 -2.51 -5.99 -11.01
CA LYS A 15 -2.03 -5.06 -12.06
C LYS A 15 -3.16 -4.26 -12.69
N GLU A 16 -4.39 -4.60 -12.35
CA GLU A 16 -5.61 -3.95 -12.80
C GLU A 16 -5.56 -2.45 -12.45
N GLY A 17 -5.69 -1.58 -13.46
CA GLY A 17 -5.62 -0.14 -13.30
C GLY A 17 -4.22 0.46 -13.14
N LEU A 18 -3.18 -0.37 -12.94
CA LEU A 18 -1.81 0.14 -12.73
C LEU A 18 -1.24 0.83 -13.98
N GLU A 19 -1.63 0.41 -15.17
CA GLU A 19 -1.14 0.98 -16.44
C GLU A 19 -1.35 2.49 -16.53
N THR A 20 -2.55 2.97 -16.18
CA THR A 20 -2.88 4.40 -16.23
C THR A 20 -2.00 5.20 -15.28
N ILE A 21 -1.88 4.74 -14.03
CA ILE A 21 -1.03 5.33 -13.00
C ILE A 21 0.43 5.44 -13.47
N VAL A 22 0.98 4.33 -13.96
CA VAL A 22 2.40 4.27 -14.39
C VAL A 22 2.66 5.23 -15.55
N LYS A 23 1.74 5.32 -16.52
CA LYS A 23 1.85 6.27 -17.64
C LYS A 23 1.80 7.72 -17.17
N GLN A 24 0.88 8.06 -16.28
CA GLN A 24 0.77 9.42 -15.73
C GLN A 24 2.02 9.79 -14.92
N LEU A 25 2.50 8.92 -14.04
CA LEU A 25 3.73 9.13 -13.27
C LEU A 25 4.94 9.34 -14.20
N HIS A 26 5.06 8.52 -15.26
CA HIS A 26 6.13 8.67 -16.24
C HIS A 26 6.03 10.01 -17.00
N ALA A 27 4.83 10.41 -17.42
CA ALA A 27 4.60 11.70 -18.08
C ALA A 27 4.97 12.90 -17.17
N MET A 28 4.84 12.74 -15.86
CA MET A 28 5.26 13.73 -14.85
C MET A 28 6.76 13.69 -14.52
N GLY A 29 7.52 12.81 -15.16
CA GLY A 29 8.96 12.66 -14.95
C GLY A 29 9.34 11.93 -13.66
N VAL A 30 8.41 11.18 -13.06
CA VAL A 30 8.66 10.40 -11.84
C VAL A 30 9.56 9.22 -12.15
N LYS A 31 10.64 9.06 -11.38
CA LYS A 31 11.53 7.90 -11.48
C LYS A 31 10.88 6.67 -10.84
N LEU A 32 10.74 5.60 -11.61
CA LEU A 32 10.08 4.37 -11.14
C LEU A 32 11.10 3.35 -10.65
N TYR A 33 10.79 2.75 -9.51
CA TYR A 33 11.48 1.61 -8.91
C TYR A 33 10.49 0.46 -8.76
N SER A 34 10.88 -0.75 -9.15
CA SER A 34 9.99 -1.91 -9.04
C SER A 34 10.76 -3.23 -8.91
N THR A 35 10.04 -4.33 -8.69
CA THR A 35 10.60 -5.66 -8.44
C THR A 35 9.78 -6.73 -9.17
N GLY A 36 10.46 -7.77 -9.65
CA GLY A 36 9.85 -9.00 -10.11
C GLY A 36 8.80 -8.82 -11.21
N GLY A 37 7.58 -9.33 -10.97
CA GLY A 37 6.49 -9.28 -11.96
C GLY A 37 6.00 -7.87 -12.29
N THR A 38 6.06 -6.95 -11.32
CA THR A 38 5.62 -5.56 -11.50
C THR A 38 6.59 -4.79 -12.38
N GLN A 39 7.90 -5.03 -12.21
CA GLN A 39 8.91 -4.47 -13.10
C GLN A 39 8.67 -4.91 -14.56
N LYS A 40 8.50 -6.21 -14.79
CA LYS A 40 8.24 -6.75 -16.14
C LYS A 40 7.00 -6.14 -16.78
N PHE A 41 5.93 -5.94 -16.00
CA PHE A 41 4.72 -5.27 -16.47
C PHE A 41 5.01 -3.83 -16.93
N ILE A 42 5.77 -3.06 -16.15
CA ILE A 42 6.12 -1.68 -16.51
C ILE A 42 7.02 -1.64 -17.75
N GLU A 43 7.99 -2.56 -17.87
CA GLU A 43 8.87 -2.67 -19.04
C GLU A 43 8.09 -2.99 -20.33
N GLN A 44 7.03 -3.81 -20.25
CA GLN A 44 6.16 -4.11 -21.39
C GLN A 44 5.42 -2.87 -21.92
N LEU A 45 5.22 -1.85 -21.08
CA LEU A 45 4.67 -0.56 -21.48
C LEU A 45 5.71 0.36 -22.14
N SER A 46 6.95 -0.13 -22.32
CA SER A 46 8.11 0.64 -22.80
C SER A 46 8.46 1.83 -21.91
N ILE A 47 8.14 1.74 -20.61
CA ILE A 47 8.43 2.78 -19.61
C ILE A 47 9.69 2.39 -18.84
N PRO A 48 10.66 3.32 -18.68
CA PRO A 48 11.88 3.04 -17.93
C PRO A 48 11.56 2.80 -16.45
N VAL A 49 12.07 1.69 -15.92
CA VAL A 49 11.94 1.31 -14.51
C VAL A 49 13.27 0.81 -13.99
N THR A 50 13.62 1.24 -12.78
CA THR A 50 14.85 0.80 -12.10
C THR A 50 14.52 -0.45 -11.27
N PRO A 51 15.21 -1.58 -11.48
CA PRO A 51 15.04 -2.74 -10.62
C PRO A 51 15.48 -2.40 -9.19
N VAL A 52 14.67 -2.73 -8.20
CA VAL A 52 15.00 -2.52 -6.78
C VAL A 52 16.28 -3.27 -6.40
N GLU A 53 16.55 -4.38 -7.05
CA GLU A 53 17.77 -5.19 -6.89
C GLU A 53 19.04 -4.39 -7.20
N THR A 54 18.96 -3.32 -8.00
CA THR A 54 20.10 -2.42 -8.26
C THR A 54 20.41 -1.48 -7.10
N LEU A 55 19.46 -1.28 -6.18
CA LEU A 55 19.64 -0.52 -4.94
C LEU A 55 20.14 -1.38 -3.79
N THR A 56 20.05 -2.70 -3.93
CA THR A 56 20.40 -3.67 -2.89
C THR A 56 21.70 -4.37 -3.26
N THR A 57 22.56 -4.63 -2.28
CA THR A 57 23.83 -5.35 -2.54
C THR A 57 23.66 -6.86 -2.66
N TYR A 58 22.45 -7.39 -2.40
CA TYR A 58 22.16 -8.82 -2.42
C TYR A 58 21.17 -9.17 -3.54
N PRO A 59 21.36 -10.30 -4.24
CA PRO A 59 20.33 -10.84 -5.12
C PRO A 59 19.11 -11.29 -4.30
N SER A 60 17.97 -11.49 -4.96
CA SER A 60 16.79 -12.10 -4.32
C SER A 60 17.12 -13.52 -3.83
N ILE A 61 17.30 -13.67 -2.51
CA ILE A 61 17.57 -14.95 -1.83
C ILE A 61 16.32 -15.54 -1.16
N LEU A 62 16.41 -16.78 -0.68
CA LEU A 62 15.35 -17.47 0.09
C LEU A 62 13.99 -17.50 -0.63
N GLY A 63 13.99 -17.78 -1.94
CA GLY A 63 12.76 -17.83 -2.74
C GLY A 63 12.02 -16.49 -2.86
N GLY A 64 12.71 -15.36 -2.64
CA GLY A 64 12.10 -14.03 -2.72
C GLY A 64 11.50 -13.51 -1.41
N ARG A 65 11.64 -14.26 -0.31
CA ARG A 65 11.12 -13.87 1.02
C ARG A 65 11.71 -12.58 1.59
N VAL A 66 12.91 -12.19 1.15
CA VAL A 66 13.65 -11.01 1.67
C VAL A 66 14.01 -10.00 0.59
N LYS A 67 13.24 -9.94 -0.50
CA LYS A 67 13.53 -9.08 -1.67
C LYS A 67 13.61 -7.57 -1.36
N THR A 68 12.78 -7.07 -0.45
CA THR A 68 12.65 -5.62 -0.17
C THR A 68 13.09 -5.23 1.23
N LEU A 69 13.47 -6.19 2.07
CA LEU A 69 13.91 -5.97 3.46
C LEU A 69 15.36 -5.48 3.50
N HIS A 70 15.59 -4.29 2.95
CA HIS A 70 16.94 -3.72 2.80
C HIS A 70 17.01 -2.26 3.28
N PRO A 71 18.08 -1.83 3.99
CA PRO A 71 18.25 -0.46 4.46
C PRO A 71 18.18 0.59 3.34
N ALA A 72 18.66 0.30 2.14
CA ALA A 72 18.56 1.25 1.02
C ALA A 72 17.11 1.53 0.59
N ILE A 73 16.19 0.58 0.77
CA ILE A 73 14.77 0.77 0.43
C ILE A 73 14.08 1.46 1.61
N PHE A 74 14.25 0.92 2.82
CA PHE A 74 13.61 1.47 4.00
C PHE A 74 14.16 2.84 4.40
N GLY A 75 15.44 3.14 4.17
CA GLY A 75 16.03 4.46 4.34
C GLY A 75 15.46 5.46 3.33
N GLY A 76 15.22 5.02 2.10
CA GLY A 76 14.54 5.83 1.09
C GLY A 76 13.12 6.19 1.50
N ILE A 77 12.40 5.31 2.20
CA ILE A 77 11.03 5.55 2.68
C ILE A 77 11.02 6.31 4.02
N LEU A 78 11.86 5.93 4.98
CA LEU A 78 11.79 6.39 6.38
C LEU A 78 12.68 7.58 6.68
N GLY A 79 13.65 7.90 5.83
CA GLY A 79 14.51 9.06 6.01
C GLY A 79 13.67 10.33 6.10
N ARG A 80 13.86 11.10 7.16
CA ARG A 80 13.10 12.35 7.37
C ARG A 80 13.77 13.45 6.58
N ARG A 81 13.00 14.09 5.71
CA ARG A 81 13.55 15.11 4.81
C ARG A 81 13.76 16.46 5.48
N ASP A 82 13.27 16.63 6.71
CA ASP A 82 13.49 17.80 7.55
C ASP A 82 14.61 17.56 8.59
N ASN A 83 15.27 16.40 8.57
CA ASN A 83 16.36 16.06 9.48
C ASN A 83 17.71 16.07 8.76
N GLU A 84 18.60 16.98 9.14
CA GLU A 84 19.93 17.12 8.50
C GLU A 84 20.82 15.89 8.67
N THR A 85 20.69 15.15 9.77
CA THR A 85 21.47 13.92 9.99
C THR A 85 21.01 12.82 9.05
N ASP A 86 19.69 12.58 8.96
CA ASP A 86 19.12 11.59 8.02
C ASP A 86 19.54 11.92 6.57
N LEU A 87 19.48 13.19 6.15
CA LEU A 87 19.88 13.60 4.80
C LEU A 87 21.37 13.35 4.51
N LYS A 88 22.26 13.59 5.49
CA LYS A 88 23.69 13.29 5.36
C LYS A 88 23.93 11.79 5.21
N GLU A 89 23.32 10.98 6.07
CA GLU A 89 23.44 9.52 6.01
C GLU A 89 22.89 8.96 4.68
N MET A 90 21.72 9.44 4.24
CA MET A 90 21.15 9.05 2.95
C MET A 90 22.09 9.39 1.78
N THR A 91 22.73 10.56 1.81
CA THR A 91 23.69 10.96 0.79
C THR A 91 24.95 10.10 0.83
N GLU A 92 25.53 9.88 2.03
CA GLU A 92 26.73 9.07 2.24
C GLU A 92 26.55 7.64 1.73
N TYR A 93 25.40 7.03 2.03
CA TYR A 93 25.07 5.67 1.64
C TYR A 93 24.33 5.56 0.29
N GLN A 94 24.23 6.67 -0.47
CA GLN A 94 23.60 6.72 -1.79
C GLN A 94 22.16 6.17 -1.81
N ILE A 95 21.42 6.43 -0.73
CA ILE A 95 20.05 6.01 -0.54
C ILE A 95 19.12 7.00 -1.26
N PRO A 96 18.40 6.59 -2.31
CA PRO A 96 17.48 7.48 -3.00
C PRO A 96 16.25 7.78 -2.12
N GLU A 97 15.74 8.99 -2.21
CA GLU A 97 14.43 9.32 -1.66
C GLU A 97 13.33 8.54 -2.41
N LEU A 98 12.33 8.06 -1.68
CA LEU A 98 11.12 7.44 -2.23
C LEU A 98 9.89 8.23 -1.76
N ASP A 99 9.24 8.95 -2.69
CA ASP A 99 8.15 9.88 -2.37
C ASP A 99 6.76 9.24 -2.47
N LEU A 100 6.63 8.21 -3.31
CA LEU A 100 5.43 7.42 -3.49
C LEU A 100 5.75 5.93 -3.32
N VAL A 101 4.92 5.23 -2.57
CA VAL A 101 5.00 3.77 -2.42
C VAL A 101 3.65 3.18 -2.81
N ILE A 102 3.62 2.34 -3.83
CA ILE A 102 2.42 1.60 -4.28
C ILE A 102 2.67 0.13 -4.03
N VAL A 103 1.97 -0.43 -3.05
CA VAL A 103 2.13 -1.83 -2.62
C VAL A 103 0.76 -2.35 -2.26
N ASP A 104 0.41 -3.54 -2.73
CA ASP A 104 -0.71 -4.31 -2.19
C ASP A 104 -0.17 -5.61 -1.60
N LEU A 105 -1.01 -6.30 -0.84
CA LEU A 105 -0.66 -7.56 -0.20
C LEU A 105 -1.16 -8.73 -1.02
N TYR A 106 -0.52 -9.89 -0.85
CA TYR A 106 -1.10 -11.13 -1.34
C TYR A 106 -2.50 -11.34 -0.74
N PRO A 107 -3.48 -11.85 -1.51
CA PRO A 107 -4.82 -12.09 -1.00
C PRO A 107 -4.84 -13.33 -0.11
N PHE A 108 -4.49 -13.13 1.16
CA PHE A 108 -4.44 -14.21 2.14
C PHE A 108 -5.82 -14.86 2.32
N GLU A 109 -6.88 -14.06 2.45
CA GLU A 109 -8.25 -14.55 2.57
C GLU A 109 -8.73 -15.33 1.33
N GLU A 110 -8.39 -14.88 0.12
CA GLU A 110 -8.68 -15.66 -1.10
C GLU A 110 -7.94 -17.00 -1.10
N THR A 111 -6.69 -17.01 -0.61
CA THR A 111 -5.90 -18.24 -0.49
C THR A 111 -6.57 -19.22 0.46
N LEU A 112 -6.99 -18.76 1.66
CA LEU A 112 -7.73 -19.57 2.63
C LEU A 112 -8.99 -20.21 2.04
N ASN A 113 -9.70 -19.47 1.17
CA ASN A 113 -10.91 -19.98 0.51
C ASN A 113 -10.61 -21.00 -0.62
N SER A 114 -9.38 -21.04 -1.12
CA SER A 114 -9.00 -21.86 -2.28
C SER A 114 -8.28 -23.17 -1.93
N THR A 115 -7.68 -23.28 -0.74
CA THR A 115 -6.94 -24.48 -0.34
C THR A 115 -6.93 -24.67 1.18
N ASN A 116 -6.86 -25.93 1.61
CA ASN A 116 -6.63 -26.32 2.99
C ASN A 116 -5.18 -26.77 3.25
N GLU A 117 -4.29 -26.67 2.26
CA GLU A 117 -2.88 -27.05 2.41
C GLU A 117 -2.12 -25.96 3.17
N GLU A 118 -1.80 -26.22 4.44
CA GLU A 118 -1.11 -25.28 5.34
C GLU A 118 0.16 -24.69 4.72
N LYS A 119 0.98 -25.51 4.05
CA LYS A 119 2.21 -25.04 3.43
C LYS A 119 1.95 -23.92 2.40
N LEU A 120 0.90 -24.05 1.59
CA LEU A 120 0.53 -23.03 0.61
C LEU A 120 0.02 -21.76 1.28
N ILE A 121 -0.73 -21.90 2.37
CA ILE A 121 -1.26 -20.77 3.15
C ILE A 121 -0.10 -19.99 3.80
N ILE A 122 0.85 -20.68 4.44
CA ILE A 122 2.01 -20.06 5.10
C ILE A 122 2.89 -19.30 4.11
N GLU A 123 3.09 -19.80 2.89
CA GLU A 123 3.85 -19.09 1.85
C GLU A 123 3.19 -17.79 1.37
N LYS A 124 1.88 -17.60 1.63
CA LYS A 124 1.16 -16.38 1.27
C LYS A 124 1.20 -15.29 2.32
N ILE A 125 1.81 -15.54 3.48
CA ILE A 125 2.04 -14.51 4.50
C ILE A 125 3.14 -13.56 4.02
N ASP A 126 2.75 -12.41 3.48
CA ASP A 126 3.66 -11.36 3.02
C ASP A 126 4.30 -10.57 4.18
N ILE A 127 5.63 -10.69 4.32
CA ILE A 127 6.44 -9.92 5.27
C ILE A 127 6.90 -8.58 4.66
N GLY A 128 7.31 -8.61 3.39
CA GLY A 128 7.91 -7.46 2.73
C GLY A 128 6.88 -6.37 2.43
N GLY A 129 5.73 -6.77 1.88
CA GLY A 129 4.62 -5.87 1.57
C GLY A 129 4.11 -5.13 2.79
N VAL A 130 3.80 -5.86 3.88
CA VAL A 130 3.34 -5.25 5.14
C VAL A 130 4.39 -4.28 5.70
N SER A 131 5.67 -4.65 5.65
CA SER A 131 6.75 -3.79 6.13
C SER A 131 6.85 -2.48 5.33
N LEU A 132 6.75 -2.54 4.00
CA LEU A 132 6.76 -1.37 3.12
C LEU A 132 5.55 -0.45 3.39
N ILE A 133 4.34 -1.03 3.49
CA ILE A 133 3.11 -0.28 3.77
C ILE A 133 3.23 0.47 5.10
N ARG A 134 3.68 -0.21 6.17
CA ARG A 134 3.83 0.40 7.49
C ARG A 134 4.92 1.47 7.51
N ALA A 135 6.03 1.26 6.81
CA ALA A 135 7.11 2.24 6.73
C ALA A 135 6.65 3.53 6.04
N ALA A 136 5.99 3.42 4.89
CA ALA A 136 5.48 4.56 4.15
C ALA A 136 4.35 5.26 4.90
N GLY A 137 3.42 4.51 5.50
CA GLY A 137 2.37 5.06 6.37
C GLY A 137 2.92 5.78 7.60
N LYS A 138 3.99 5.28 8.23
CA LYS A 138 4.68 5.95 9.33
C LYS A 138 5.26 7.30 8.88
N ASN A 139 5.90 7.34 7.70
CA ASN A 139 6.54 8.54 7.17
C ASN A 139 5.63 9.37 6.25
N TYR A 140 4.31 9.37 6.49
CA TYR A 140 3.33 10.08 5.65
C TYR A 140 3.59 11.59 5.51
N LYS A 141 4.42 12.19 6.37
CA LYS A 141 4.83 13.58 6.22
C LYS A 141 5.54 13.82 4.89
N ASP A 142 6.34 12.84 4.47
CA ASP A 142 7.21 12.90 3.30
C ASP A 142 6.78 11.93 2.19
N VAL A 143 6.11 10.83 2.53
CA VAL A 143 5.79 9.74 1.59
C VAL A 143 4.27 9.59 1.41
N LEU A 144 3.80 9.44 0.17
CA LEU A 144 2.44 8.99 -0.14
C LEU A 144 2.42 7.46 -0.25
N ILE A 145 1.52 6.79 0.46
CA ILE A 145 1.35 5.33 0.44
C ILE A 145 0.03 4.94 -0.22
N VAL A 146 0.07 4.10 -1.25
CA VAL A 146 -1.11 3.46 -1.85
C VAL A 146 -1.05 1.97 -1.53
N ALA A 147 -1.96 1.53 -0.66
CA ALA A 147 -1.96 0.19 -0.07
C ALA A 147 -2.95 -0.78 -0.74
N SER A 148 -3.77 -0.29 -1.68
CA SER A 148 -4.81 -1.06 -2.36
C SER A 148 -5.16 -0.46 -3.72
N PRO A 149 -5.52 -1.28 -4.73
CA PRO A 149 -6.08 -0.82 -6.01
C PRO A 149 -7.32 0.07 -5.85
N ALA A 150 -8.09 -0.07 -4.76
CA ALA A 150 -9.25 0.76 -4.48
C ALA A 150 -8.91 2.25 -4.30
N GLN A 151 -7.62 2.59 -4.09
CA GLN A 151 -7.14 3.95 -3.96
C GLN A 151 -6.62 4.55 -5.29
N TYR A 152 -6.61 3.78 -6.39
CA TYR A 152 -6.01 4.24 -7.66
C TYR A 152 -6.74 5.47 -8.23
N THR A 153 -8.08 5.49 -8.22
CA THR A 153 -8.83 6.67 -8.69
C THR A 153 -8.53 7.92 -7.87
N ASP A 154 -8.27 7.79 -6.57
CA ASP A 154 -7.87 8.93 -5.74
C ASP A 154 -6.40 9.32 -5.98
N LEU A 155 -5.52 8.35 -6.29
CA LEU A 155 -4.15 8.63 -6.72
C LEU A 155 -4.11 9.35 -8.07
N GLU A 156 -4.96 8.97 -9.04
CA GLU A 156 -5.07 9.65 -10.35
C GLU A 156 -5.38 11.14 -10.16
N LYS A 157 -6.34 11.48 -9.28
CA LYS A 157 -6.63 12.88 -8.94
C LYS A 157 -5.43 13.59 -8.31
N VAL A 158 -4.67 12.92 -7.45
CA VAL A 158 -3.44 13.51 -6.88
C VAL A 158 -2.40 13.80 -7.96
N ILE A 159 -2.28 12.92 -8.96
CA ILE A 159 -1.34 13.10 -10.06
C ILE A 159 -1.79 14.26 -10.96
N GLU A 160 -3.06 14.27 -11.37
CA GLU A 160 -3.61 15.22 -12.34
C GLU A 160 -3.94 16.59 -11.71
N ASP A 161 -4.77 16.60 -10.66
CA ASP A 161 -5.31 17.84 -10.08
C ASP A 161 -4.30 18.53 -9.15
N GLU A 162 -3.48 17.75 -8.44
CA GLU A 162 -2.48 18.28 -7.50
C GLU A 162 -1.05 18.34 -8.12
N ASN A 163 -0.90 18.10 -9.43
CA ASN A 163 0.39 18.12 -10.15
C ASN A 163 1.48 17.26 -9.47
N CYS A 164 1.10 16.04 -9.06
CA CYS A 164 1.93 15.12 -8.28
C CYS A 164 2.43 15.68 -6.94
N ALA A 165 1.79 16.71 -6.37
CA ALA A 165 2.22 17.35 -5.14
C ALA A 165 1.16 17.27 -4.04
N PRO A 166 0.88 16.06 -3.49
CA PRO A 166 -0.19 15.86 -2.53
C PRO A 166 -0.08 16.77 -1.31
N ALA A 167 -1.21 17.25 -0.82
CA ALA A 167 -1.28 17.89 0.50
C ALA A 167 -0.95 16.91 1.64
N LEU A 168 -0.53 17.44 2.79
CA LEU A 168 -0.25 16.63 3.99
C LEU A 168 -1.49 15.84 4.45
N GLU A 169 -2.68 16.45 4.36
CA GLU A 169 -3.94 15.79 4.70
C GLU A 169 -4.25 14.61 3.77
N THR A 170 -3.94 14.73 2.48
CA THR A 170 -4.07 13.63 1.51
C THR A 170 -3.15 12.48 1.91
N ARG A 171 -1.86 12.75 2.18
CA ARG A 171 -0.93 11.70 2.65
C ARG A 171 -1.39 11.06 3.95
N ARG A 172 -1.93 11.83 4.90
CA ARG A 172 -2.49 11.31 6.16
C ARG A 172 -3.67 10.36 5.93
N LYS A 173 -4.60 10.72 5.05
CA LYS A 173 -5.75 9.87 4.70
C LYS A 173 -5.31 8.54 4.11
N PHE A 174 -4.36 8.58 3.18
CA PHE A 174 -3.79 7.40 2.55
C PHE A 174 -3.04 6.52 3.57
N ALA A 175 -2.30 7.13 4.50
CA ALA A 175 -1.65 6.40 5.59
C ALA A 175 -2.64 5.75 6.57
N ALA A 176 -3.76 6.42 6.88
CA ALA A 176 -4.81 5.82 7.71
C ALA A 176 -5.37 4.54 7.06
N LYS A 177 -5.64 4.58 5.75
CA LYS A 177 -6.11 3.40 5.01
C LYS A 177 -5.05 2.30 4.95
N ALA A 178 -3.78 2.65 4.80
CA ALA A 178 -2.67 1.72 4.83
C ALA A 178 -2.58 0.92 6.15
N PHE A 179 -2.71 1.60 7.29
CA PHE A 179 -2.73 0.92 8.60
C PHE A 179 -3.99 0.09 8.83
N GLU A 180 -5.14 0.53 8.33
CA GLU A 180 -6.38 -0.26 8.34
C GLU A 180 -6.21 -1.58 7.58
N ILE A 181 -5.63 -1.53 6.37
CA ILE A 181 -5.34 -2.72 5.55
C ILE A 181 -4.38 -3.67 6.25
N CYS A 182 -3.30 -3.16 6.85
CA CYS A 182 -2.39 -4.01 7.63
C CYS A 182 -3.09 -4.66 8.83
N ALA A 183 -3.94 -3.92 9.54
CA ALA A 183 -4.67 -4.47 10.68
C ALA A 183 -5.63 -5.59 10.26
N GLN A 184 -6.39 -5.38 9.17
CA GLN A 184 -7.27 -6.41 8.60
C GLN A 184 -6.48 -7.66 8.18
N TYR A 185 -5.34 -7.46 7.52
CA TYR A 185 -4.45 -8.54 7.09
C TYR A 185 -3.90 -9.36 8.27
N ASP A 186 -3.40 -8.70 9.31
CA ASP A 186 -2.90 -9.38 10.52
C ASP A 186 -4.00 -10.13 11.28
N ILE A 187 -5.24 -9.60 11.27
CA ILE A 187 -6.40 -10.28 11.86
C ILE A 187 -6.75 -11.54 11.08
N ALA A 188 -6.75 -11.50 9.75
CA ALA A 188 -6.99 -12.69 8.93
C ALA A 188 -5.95 -13.79 9.22
N ILE A 189 -4.68 -13.43 9.35
CA ILE A 189 -3.61 -14.35 9.74
C ILE A 189 -3.83 -14.88 11.17
N SER A 190 -4.17 -14.01 12.11
CA SER A 190 -4.41 -14.41 13.51
C SER A 190 -5.56 -15.40 13.61
N ASN A 191 -6.66 -15.16 12.90
CA ASN A 191 -7.83 -16.03 12.87
C ASN A 191 -7.52 -17.39 12.23
N TYR A 192 -6.66 -17.42 11.20
CA TYR A 192 -6.17 -18.69 10.66
C TYR A 192 -5.45 -19.54 11.71
N PHE A 193 -4.55 -18.96 12.51
CA PHE A 193 -3.83 -19.69 13.55
C PHE A 193 -4.66 -19.95 14.83
N ASN A 194 -5.71 -19.16 15.08
CA ASN A 194 -6.51 -19.21 16.30
C ASN A 194 -8.00 -19.45 16.00
N ALA A 195 -8.31 -20.50 15.22
CA ALA A 195 -9.67 -20.77 14.75
C ALA A 195 -10.74 -20.80 15.88
N ASP A 196 -10.38 -21.28 17.08
CA ASP A 196 -11.28 -21.36 18.24
C ASP A 196 -11.48 -20.03 18.98
N ASN A 197 -10.60 -19.05 18.75
CA ASN A 197 -10.60 -17.73 19.41
C ASN A 197 -10.47 -16.60 18.38
N ASN A 198 -11.27 -16.68 17.32
CA ASN A 198 -11.25 -15.68 16.26
C ASN A 198 -11.48 -14.28 16.82
N ILE A 199 -10.57 -13.37 16.48
CA ILE A 199 -10.76 -11.94 16.62
C ILE A 199 -11.88 -11.59 15.64
N LYS A 200 -13.08 -11.40 16.19
CA LYS A 200 -14.17 -10.75 15.46
C LYS A 200 -13.80 -9.28 15.37
N THR A 201 -13.14 -8.92 14.27
CA THR A 201 -13.16 -7.54 13.84
C THR A 201 -14.61 -7.12 13.66
N LEU A 202 -14.90 -5.88 14.04
CA LEU A 202 -15.95 -5.14 13.38
C LEU A 202 -15.49 -4.96 11.93
N ASP A 203 -15.58 -6.03 11.13
CA ASP A 203 -15.48 -5.91 9.70
C ASP A 203 -16.70 -5.12 9.28
N HIS A 204 -16.43 -3.84 9.09
CA HIS A 204 -17.44 -2.86 8.85
C HIS A 204 -17.94 -2.93 7.41
N GLY A 205 -17.30 -3.76 6.55
CA GLY A 205 -17.69 -4.00 5.17
C GLY A 205 -18.02 -2.71 4.43
N THR A 206 -19.10 -2.73 3.65
CA THR A 206 -19.76 -1.52 3.21
C THR A 206 -20.34 -0.78 4.42
N SER A 207 -20.01 0.51 4.53
CA SER A 207 -20.61 1.38 5.54
C SER A 207 -21.59 2.34 4.88
N SER A 208 -22.71 2.60 5.55
CA SER A 208 -23.70 3.57 5.09
C SER A 208 -24.02 4.53 6.24
N VAL A 209 -23.87 5.83 5.95
CA VAL A 209 -24.22 6.88 6.92
C VAL A 209 -25.73 6.90 7.06
N LEU A 210 -26.21 6.69 8.29
CA LEU A 210 -27.63 6.80 8.60
C LEU A 210 -28.01 8.26 8.80
N ARG A 211 -29.29 8.58 8.63
CA ARG A 211 -29.81 9.95 8.76
C ARG A 211 -29.52 10.55 10.15
N TYR A 212 -29.60 9.73 11.19
CA TYR A 212 -29.24 10.01 12.57
C TYR A 212 -29.15 8.67 13.33
N GLY A 213 -28.65 8.69 14.57
CA GLY A 213 -28.64 7.55 15.48
C GLY A 213 -30.01 7.30 16.11
N GLU A 214 -30.07 7.16 17.43
CA GLU A 214 -31.37 7.07 18.11
C GLU A 214 -32.09 8.42 18.13
N ASN A 215 -31.35 9.53 18.21
CA ASN A 215 -31.88 10.88 18.25
C ASN A 215 -31.28 11.76 17.12
N PRO A 216 -32.00 12.79 16.64
CA PRO A 216 -31.57 13.62 15.51
C PRO A 216 -30.20 14.30 15.65
N HIS A 217 -29.72 14.51 16.87
CA HIS A 217 -28.41 15.13 17.14
C HIS A 217 -27.25 14.12 17.15
N GLN A 218 -27.54 12.82 17.12
CA GLN A 218 -26.54 11.75 17.14
C GLN A 218 -26.24 11.31 15.71
N LYS A 219 -24.95 11.17 15.39
CA LYS A 219 -24.50 10.56 14.12
C LYS A 219 -24.51 9.04 14.26
N ALA A 220 -24.86 8.33 13.19
CA ALA A 220 -24.79 6.88 13.14
C ALA A 220 -24.34 6.38 11.77
N ILE A 221 -23.66 5.23 11.80
CA ILE A 221 -23.15 4.53 10.63
C ILE A 221 -23.59 3.08 10.77
N PHE A 222 -24.24 2.55 9.74
CA PHE A 222 -24.48 1.12 9.60
C PHE A 222 -23.27 0.48 8.93
N TYR A 223 -22.93 -0.72 9.38
CA TYR A 223 -21.76 -1.45 8.95
C TYR A 223 -22.18 -2.86 8.52
N GLY A 224 -21.81 -3.22 7.29
CA GLY A 224 -22.20 -4.45 6.61
C GLY A 224 -22.97 -4.18 5.32
N ASP A 225 -23.14 -5.24 4.51
CA ASP A 225 -23.89 -5.17 3.27
C ASP A 225 -25.39 -5.42 3.53
N SER A 226 -26.14 -4.34 3.72
CA SER A 226 -27.59 -4.42 3.95
C SER A 226 -28.31 -5.08 2.79
N THR A 227 -27.78 -5.04 1.55
CA THR A 227 -28.42 -5.63 0.36
C THR A 227 -28.32 -7.15 0.32
N LYS A 228 -27.34 -7.73 1.01
CA LYS A 228 -27.24 -9.19 1.18
C LYS A 228 -28.24 -9.76 2.18
N ILE A 229 -28.73 -8.92 3.10
CA ILE A 229 -29.61 -9.33 4.20
C ILE A 229 -31.06 -8.89 3.93
N PHE A 230 -31.24 -7.72 3.33
CA PHE A 230 -32.52 -7.07 3.12
C PHE A 230 -32.67 -6.62 1.67
N THR A 231 -33.85 -6.83 1.10
CA THR A 231 -34.23 -6.23 -0.18
C THR A 231 -34.97 -4.92 0.08
N GLN A 232 -34.35 -3.78 -0.24
CA GLN A 232 -35.04 -2.49 -0.19
C GLN A 232 -35.95 -2.37 -1.42
N LEU A 233 -37.26 -2.32 -1.21
CA LEU A 233 -38.24 -2.32 -2.29
C LEU A 233 -38.51 -0.94 -2.89
N ASN A 234 -38.26 0.15 -2.13
CA ASN A 234 -38.44 1.54 -2.54
C ASN A 234 -37.41 2.45 -1.87
#